data_AF-Q0V337-F1
#
_entry.id   AF-Q0V337-F1
#
_cell.length_a   1.000
_cell.length_b   1.000
_cell.length_c   1.000
_cell.angle_alpha   90.00
_cell.angle_beta   90.00
_cell.angle_gamma   90.00
#
_symmetry.space_group_name_H-M   'P 1'
#
loop_
_entity.id
_entity.type
_entity.pdbx_description
1 polymer ?
#
loop_
_entity_poly.entity_id
_entity_poly.type
_entity_poly.pdbx_seq_one_letter_code
_entity_poly.pdbx_strand_id
1 'polypeptide(L)'
;MHQRNKYNYHIAPAGSNGAGGVTTPQADLLASKSNYELISSGEHLEMGLHFSTAMATGVMMKRATHRAAEQARRDRMKTAMVDLAEFLLDGEVTFGSGTTCFVVMRGTEGKETDVGEKGEKKAVPGEKRTVNKARLIEMALEKMKAQEKEIEMLRKEIEDLRTTPDQMDVTE
;
A
#
# COMPACT_ATOMS: atom_id res chain seq x y z
N MET A 1 54.04 -10.69 16.55
CA MET A 1 53.38 -11.37 15.41
C MET A 1 51.94 -11.67 15.80
N HIS A 2 50.98 -10.86 15.36
CA HIS A 2 49.55 -11.07 15.59
C HIS A 2 48.98 -11.86 14.41
N GLN A 3 48.63 -13.14 14.61
CA GLN A 3 47.87 -13.90 13.63
C GLN A 3 46.38 -13.90 13.97
N ARG A 4 45.61 -13.43 12.99
CA ARG A 4 44.15 -13.41 12.90
C ARG A 4 43.56 -14.82 12.94
N ASN A 5 42.46 -15.00 13.67
CA ASN A 5 41.47 -16.04 13.36
C ASN A 5 40.08 -15.43 13.50
N LYS A 6 39.55 -14.90 12.39
CA LYS A 6 38.51 -15.51 11.52
C LYS A 6 37.12 -15.44 12.14
N TYR A 7 36.43 -14.37 11.77
CA TYR A 7 34.99 -14.17 11.90
C TYR A 7 34.22 -15.39 11.39
N ASN A 8 33.61 -16.14 12.31
CA ASN A 8 32.70 -17.21 11.97
C ASN A 8 31.29 -16.59 11.85
N TYR A 9 30.93 -16.15 10.66
CA TYR A 9 29.59 -15.67 10.33
C TYR A 9 28.60 -16.84 10.49
N HIS A 10 27.86 -16.86 11.60
CA HIS A 10 26.69 -17.71 11.70
C HIS A 10 25.62 -17.18 10.76
N ILE A 11 25.26 -18.02 9.80
CA ILE A 11 24.19 -17.84 8.83
C ILE A 11 22.90 -17.58 9.61
N ALA A 12 22.32 -16.39 9.42
CA ALA A 12 21.02 -16.05 9.97
C ALA A 12 19.95 -16.99 9.37
N PRO A 13 19.07 -17.60 10.19
CA PRO A 13 18.00 -18.42 9.65
C PRO A 13 17.03 -17.53 8.86
N ALA A 14 16.90 -17.83 7.58
CA ALA A 14 15.89 -17.28 6.69
C ALA A 14 14.51 -17.70 7.22
N GLY A 15 13.81 -16.76 7.83
CA GLY A 15 12.47 -16.93 8.35
C GLY A 15 11.90 -15.61 8.83
N SER A 16 12.11 -14.53 8.07
CA SER A 16 11.45 -13.25 8.37
C SER A 16 9.95 -13.45 8.20
N ASN A 17 9.25 -13.53 9.33
CA ASN A 17 7.82 -13.42 9.43
C ASN A 17 7.37 -12.18 8.65
N GLY A 18 6.90 -12.37 7.41
CA GLY A 18 6.30 -11.35 6.54
C GLY A 18 4.94 -10.87 7.03
N ALA A 19 4.75 -10.81 8.34
CA ALA A 19 3.66 -10.07 8.96
C ALA A 19 4.22 -8.67 9.23
N GLY A 20 3.65 -7.64 8.62
CA GLY A 20 3.88 -6.24 9.00
C GLY A 20 3.35 -5.92 10.40
N GLY A 21 3.50 -6.84 11.36
CA GLY A 21 3.33 -6.62 12.78
C GLY A 21 4.63 -6.09 13.36
N VAL A 22 4.49 -5.34 14.45
CA VAL A 22 5.62 -4.77 15.20
C VAL A 22 6.56 -5.91 15.64
N THR A 23 7.72 -6.04 14.98
CA THR A 23 8.80 -6.95 15.39
C THR A 23 9.58 -6.26 16.51
N THR A 24 9.03 -6.29 17.71
CA THR A 24 9.81 -5.94 18.91
C THR A 24 10.37 -7.23 19.51
N PRO A 25 11.54 -7.16 20.16
CA PRO A 25 12.11 -8.32 20.84
C PRO A 25 11.15 -8.91 21.89
N GLN A 26 10.27 -8.09 22.46
CA GLN A 26 9.19 -8.53 23.34
C GLN A 26 8.10 -9.30 22.59
N ALA A 27 7.69 -8.87 21.39
CA ALA A 27 6.72 -9.60 20.57
C ALA A 27 7.27 -10.95 20.12
N ASP A 28 8.54 -11.02 19.73
CA ASP A 28 9.19 -12.27 19.33
C ASP A 28 9.31 -13.25 20.51
N LEU A 29 9.67 -12.75 21.70
CA LEU A 29 9.71 -13.57 22.91
C LEU A 29 8.31 -14.14 23.25
N LEU A 30 7.26 -13.32 23.17
CA LEU A 30 5.89 -13.76 23.41
C LEU A 30 5.42 -14.77 22.35
N ALA A 31 5.79 -14.59 21.10
CA ALA A 31 5.48 -15.52 20.03
C ALA A 31 6.17 -16.88 20.24
N SER A 32 7.45 -16.88 20.61
CA SER A 32 8.23 -18.11 20.86
C SER A 32 7.67 -18.95 22.01
N LYS A 33 7.04 -18.31 23.00
CA LYS A 33 6.41 -18.97 24.15
C LYS A 33 4.91 -19.18 23.99
N SER A 34 4.36 -18.91 22.80
CA SER A 34 2.94 -19.06 22.54
C SER A 34 2.56 -20.53 22.48
N ASN A 35 1.43 -20.89 23.09
CA ASN A 35 0.86 -22.23 22.98
C ASN A 35 0.72 -22.70 21.52
N TYR A 36 0.49 -21.78 20.57
CA TYR A 36 0.42 -22.12 19.15
C TYR A 36 1.74 -22.65 18.60
N GLU A 37 2.85 -22.03 18.99
CA GLU A 37 4.17 -22.41 18.51
C GLU A 37 4.56 -23.78 19.07
N LEU A 38 4.34 -23.98 20.38
CA LEU A 38 4.55 -25.25 21.09
C LEU A 38 3.70 -26.41 20.56
N ILE A 39 2.45 -26.13 20.16
CA ILE A 39 1.56 -27.12 19.54
C ILE A 39 2.06 -27.46 18.14
N SER A 40 2.49 -26.48 17.35
CA SER A 40 2.98 -26.71 15.99
C SER A 40 4.38 -27.34 15.92
N SER A 41 5.26 -27.07 16.88
CA SER A 41 6.61 -27.64 16.95
C SER A 41 6.62 -29.05 17.54
N GLY A 42 5.57 -29.44 18.28
CA GLY A 42 5.50 -30.71 19.00
C GLY A 42 6.13 -30.69 20.39
N GLU A 43 6.77 -29.59 20.79
CA GLU A 43 7.48 -29.42 22.07
C GLU A 43 6.56 -29.53 23.29
N HIS A 44 5.25 -29.31 23.12
CA HIS A 44 4.26 -29.55 24.17
C HIS A 44 4.31 -30.97 24.76
N LEU A 45 4.69 -31.97 23.96
CA LEU A 45 4.84 -33.36 24.41
C LEU A 45 5.98 -33.52 25.42
N GLU A 46 7.08 -32.79 25.23
CA GLU A 46 8.27 -32.84 26.11
C GLU A 46 7.97 -32.22 27.49
N MET A 47 6.98 -31.32 27.56
CA MET A 47 6.49 -30.75 28.81
C MET A 47 5.35 -31.55 29.46
N GLY A 48 5.03 -32.73 28.92
CA GLY A 48 3.95 -33.59 29.43
C GLY A 48 2.54 -33.07 29.16
N LEU A 49 2.39 -32.12 28.24
CA LEU A 49 1.08 -31.63 27.80
C LEU A 49 0.60 -32.47 26.61
N HIS A 50 -0.64 -32.96 26.67
CA HIS A 50 -1.23 -33.76 25.61
C HIS A 50 -2.42 -33.02 24.99
N PHE A 51 -2.30 -32.67 23.70
CA PHE A 51 -3.41 -32.14 22.91
C PHE A 51 -3.92 -33.23 21.96
N SER A 52 -5.24 -33.28 21.77
CA SER A 52 -5.82 -34.17 20.75
C SER A 52 -5.32 -33.79 19.36
N THR A 53 -5.02 -34.78 18.51
CA THR A 53 -4.61 -34.58 17.12
C THR A 53 -5.61 -33.70 16.34
N ALA A 54 -6.91 -33.84 16.63
CA ALA A 54 -7.95 -33.01 16.03
C ALA A 54 -7.81 -31.52 16.41
N MET A 55 -7.42 -31.24 17.66
CA MET A 55 -7.19 -29.88 18.15
C MET A 55 -5.94 -29.27 17.51
N ALA A 56 -4.82 -29.99 17.51
CA ALA A 56 -3.57 -29.52 16.91
C ALA A 56 -3.76 -29.20 15.42
N THR A 57 -4.39 -30.11 14.68
CA THR A 57 -4.71 -29.92 13.26
C THR A 57 -5.66 -28.74 13.04
N GLY A 58 -6.72 -28.63 13.85
CA GLY A 58 -7.70 -27.55 13.74
C GLY A 58 -7.09 -26.16 13.98
N VAL A 59 -6.16 -26.06 14.93
CA VAL A 59 -5.40 -24.84 15.21
C VAL A 59 -4.51 -24.45 14.04
N MET A 60 -3.74 -25.38 13.48
CA MET A 60 -2.88 -25.13 12.32
C MET A 60 -3.70 -24.70 11.09
N MET A 61 -4.82 -25.38 10.84
CA MET A 61 -5.71 -25.06 9.73
C MET A 61 -6.29 -23.66 9.86
N LYS A 62 -6.77 -23.27 11.05
CA LYS A 62 -7.24 -21.88 11.31
C LYS A 62 -6.16 -20.84 11.06
N ARG A 63 -4.91 -21.08 11.51
CA ARG A 63 -3.78 -20.16 11.30
C ARG A 63 -3.47 -20.01 9.80
N ALA A 64 -3.46 -21.13 9.07
CA ALA A 64 -3.19 -21.16 7.63
C ALA A 64 -4.29 -20.43 6.84
N THR A 65 -5.58 -20.74 7.10
CA THR A 65 -6.71 -20.11 6.42
C THR A 65 -6.78 -18.62 6.72
N HIS A 66 -6.57 -18.21 7.97
CA HIS A 66 -6.52 -16.80 8.33
C HIS A 66 -5.38 -16.05 7.63
N ARG A 67 -4.17 -16.63 7.59
CA ARG A 67 -3.04 -16.04 6.86
C ARG A 67 -3.34 -15.87 5.37
N ALA A 68 -3.91 -16.90 4.73
CA ALA A 68 -4.29 -16.84 3.33
C ALA A 68 -5.36 -15.77 3.07
N ALA A 69 -6.39 -15.72 3.91
CA ALA A 69 -7.46 -14.73 3.80
C ALA A 69 -6.96 -13.29 3.96
N GLU A 70 -6.09 -13.05 4.95
CA GLU A 70 -5.51 -11.72 5.16
C GLU A 70 -4.55 -11.33 4.04
N GLN A 71 -3.80 -12.29 3.48
CA GLN A 71 -2.99 -12.02 2.29
C GLN A 71 -3.85 -11.62 1.10
N ALA A 72 -4.91 -12.38 0.81
CA ALA A 72 -5.85 -12.05 -0.25
C ALA A 72 -6.52 -10.67 -0.03
N ARG A 73 -6.82 -10.30 1.23
CA ARG A 73 -7.29 -8.96 1.57
C ARG A 73 -6.24 -7.89 1.24
N ARG A 74 -4.98 -8.08 1.64
CA ARG A 74 -3.89 -7.15 1.35
C ARG A 74 -3.64 -6.99 -0.14
N ASP A 75 -3.75 -8.07 -0.91
CA ASP A 75 -3.56 -8.03 -2.36
C ASP A 75 -4.68 -7.23 -3.03
N ARG A 76 -5.94 -7.45 -2.67
CA ARG A 76 -7.07 -6.63 -3.15
C ARG A 76 -6.88 -5.14 -2.84
N MET A 77 -6.44 -4.83 -1.62
CA MET A 77 -6.16 -3.45 -1.21
C MET A 77 -5.00 -2.84 -2.00
N LYS A 78 -3.94 -3.61 -2.26
CA LYS A 78 -2.81 -3.17 -3.08
C LYS A 78 -3.25 -2.85 -4.50
N THR A 79 -4.06 -3.70 -5.13
CA THR A 79 -4.61 -3.44 -6.47
C THR A 79 -5.42 -2.17 -6.51
N ALA A 80 -6.38 -1.97 -5.60
CA ALA A 80 -7.17 -0.73 -5.56
C ALA A 80 -6.30 0.53 -5.38
N MET A 81 -5.20 0.44 -4.62
CA MET A 81 -4.26 1.55 -4.47
C MET A 81 -3.41 1.79 -5.73
N VAL A 82 -3.09 0.74 -6.52
CA VAL A 82 -2.44 0.88 -7.83
C VAL A 82 -3.37 1.64 -8.75
N ASP A 83 -4.61 1.18 -8.91
CA ASP A 83 -5.59 1.78 -9.80
C ASP A 83 -5.81 3.27 -9.48
N LEU A 84 -5.91 3.60 -8.17
CA LEU A 84 -6.02 4.99 -7.73
C LEU A 84 -4.77 5.81 -8.09
N ALA A 85 -3.58 5.24 -7.91
CA ALA A 85 -2.34 5.95 -8.21
C ALA A 85 -2.12 6.16 -9.71
N GLU A 86 -2.45 5.18 -10.55
CA GLU A 86 -2.40 5.32 -12.00
C GLU A 86 -3.35 6.42 -12.48
N PHE A 87 -4.56 6.51 -11.90
CA PHE A 87 -5.53 7.57 -12.19
C PHE A 87 -5.06 8.97 -11.77
N LEU A 88 -4.29 9.08 -10.68
CA LEU A 88 -3.84 10.37 -10.16
C LEU A 88 -2.59 10.89 -10.86
N LEU A 89 -1.67 10.00 -11.23
CA LEU A 89 -0.30 10.35 -11.62
C LEU A 89 -0.01 10.05 -13.09
N ASP A 90 -1.00 9.58 -13.87
CA ASP A 90 -0.89 9.26 -15.30
C ASP A 90 0.40 8.45 -15.61
N GLY A 91 0.66 7.42 -14.81
CA GLY A 91 1.89 6.65 -14.85
C GLY A 91 1.73 5.25 -14.27
N GLU A 92 2.69 4.37 -14.57
CA GLU A 92 2.70 3.01 -14.03
C GLU A 92 3.18 3.03 -12.57
N VAL A 93 2.44 2.37 -11.68
CA VAL A 93 2.68 2.44 -10.24
C VAL A 93 3.04 1.06 -9.68
N THR A 94 4.16 1.00 -8.97
CA THR A 94 4.61 -0.20 -8.28
C THR A 94 4.76 0.08 -6.79
N PHE A 95 4.10 -0.73 -5.95
CA PHE A 95 4.24 -0.58 -4.50
C PHE A 95 5.46 -1.34 -3.98
N GLY A 96 6.30 -0.64 -3.23
CA GLY A 96 7.42 -1.21 -2.50
C GLY A 96 6.99 -1.92 -1.21
N SER A 97 7.98 -2.45 -0.50
CA SER A 97 7.79 -2.91 0.88
C SER A 97 7.53 -1.70 1.78
N GLY A 98 6.50 -1.77 2.65
CA GLY A 98 6.15 -0.71 3.59
C GLY A 98 5.15 0.31 3.05
N THR A 99 5.42 1.60 3.31
CA THR A 99 4.51 2.73 3.04
C THR A 99 4.80 3.46 1.74
N THR A 100 5.82 3.06 0.98
CA THR A 100 6.25 3.74 -0.24
C THR A 100 5.66 3.10 -1.50
N CYS A 101 5.34 3.93 -2.49
CA CYS A 101 5.09 3.55 -3.87
C CYS A 101 6.07 4.24 -4.80
N PHE A 102 6.41 3.56 -5.89
CA PHE A 102 7.26 4.03 -6.95
C PHE A 102 6.39 4.24 -8.19
N VAL A 103 6.51 5.40 -8.80
CA VAL A 103 5.68 5.82 -9.92
C VAL A 103 6.59 6.15 -11.08
N VAL A 104 6.32 5.56 -12.23
CA VAL A 104 6.98 5.86 -13.49
C VAL A 104 5.96 6.63 -14.34
N MET A 105 6.15 7.95 -14.42
CA MET A 105 5.27 8.81 -15.20
C MET A 105 5.35 8.44 -16.68
N ARG A 106 4.21 8.16 -17.33
CA ARG A 106 4.16 8.08 -18.79
C ARG A 106 4.24 9.51 -19.30
N GLY A 107 5.22 9.79 -20.14
CA GLY A 107 5.41 11.13 -20.69
C GLY A 107 4.14 11.63 -21.37
N THR A 108 3.47 12.58 -20.72
CA THR A 108 2.45 13.42 -21.34
C THR A 108 2.95 14.85 -21.26
N GLU A 109 3.23 15.43 -22.43
CA GLU A 109 3.47 16.85 -22.55
C GLU A 109 2.18 17.57 -22.16
N GLY A 110 2.16 18.27 -21.02
CA GLY A 110 1.19 19.34 -20.78
C GLY A 110 0.08 19.18 -19.73
N LYS A 111 0.24 18.36 -18.68
CA LYS A 111 -0.57 18.54 -17.45
C LYS A 111 0.31 18.89 -16.25
N GLU A 112 0.37 20.18 -15.95
CA GLU A 112 0.89 20.68 -14.68
C GLU A 112 -0.02 20.17 -13.55
N THR A 113 0.40 19.07 -12.92
CA THR A 113 -0.04 18.76 -11.56
C THR A 113 0.98 19.41 -10.65
N ASP A 114 0.61 20.58 -10.11
CA ASP A 114 1.39 21.31 -9.12
C ASP A 114 1.44 20.49 -7.82
N VAL A 115 2.39 19.57 -7.75
CA VAL A 115 2.70 18.84 -6.52
C VAL A 115 3.68 19.70 -5.75
N GLY A 116 3.13 20.53 -4.86
CA GLY A 116 3.93 21.33 -3.93
C GLY A 116 4.90 20.47 -3.12
N GLU A 117 6.20 20.66 -3.35
CA GLU A 117 7.14 21.25 -2.38
C GLU A 117 8.48 21.59 -3.08
N LYS A 118 8.86 22.87 -2.99
CA LYS A 118 10.19 23.47 -3.20
C LYS A 118 11.22 22.61 -3.95
N GLY A 119 11.22 22.74 -5.28
CA GLY A 119 12.33 22.32 -6.13
C GLY A 119 11.88 22.23 -7.57
N GLU A 120 12.07 23.31 -8.33
CA GLU A 120 11.83 23.38 -9.76
C GLU A 120 12.57 22.26 -10.52
N LYS A 121 11.89 21.14 -10.76
CA LYS A 121 12.28 20.17 -11.79
C LYS A 121 11.03 19.73 -12.52
N LYS A 122 10.88 20.22 -13.75
CA LYS A 122 9.89 19.74 -14.72
C LYS A 122 9.88 18.21 -14.72
N ALA A 123 8.70 17.61 -14.63
CA ALA A 123 8.55 16.17 -14.71
C ALA A 123 9.14 15.67 -16.04
N VAL A 124 10.20 14.87 -15.97
CA VAL A 124 10.83 14.28 -17.16
C VAL A 124 10.13 12.95 -17.44
N PRO A 125 9.76 12.65 -18.71
CA PRO A 125 9.25 11.33 -19.10
C PRO A 125 10.17 10.21 -18.60
N GLY A 126 9.62 9.24 -17.86
CA GLY A 126 10.38 8.12 -17.30
C GLY A 126 11.08 8.40 -15.95
N GLU A 127 10.88 9.58 -15.34
CA GLU A 127 11.38 9.85 -14.00
C GLU A 127 10.65 9.01 -12.94
N LYS A 128 11.43 8.30 -12.12
CA LYS A 128 10.90 7.48 -11.01
C LYS A 128 10.65 8.40 -9.81
N ARG A 129 9.38 8.64 -9.48
CA ARG A 129 9.00 9.38 -8.27
C ARG A 129 8.57 8.41 -7.17
N THR A 130 9.03 8.68 -5.95
CA THR A 130 8.60 7.95 -4.75
C THR A 130 7.50 8.73 -4.05
N VAL A 131 6.34 8.13 -3.87
CA VAL A 131 5.20 8.73 -3.16
C VAL A 131 4.83 7.86 -1.97
N ASN A 132 4.34 8.45 -0.89
CA ASN A 132 3.86 7.68 0.26
C ASN A 132 2.38 7.32 0.06
N LYS A 133 1.97 6.12 0.51
CA LYS A 133 0.58 5.67 0.55
C LYS A 133 -0.38 6.69 1.17
N ALA A 134 0.02 7.38 2.24
CA ALA A 134 -0.80 8.42 2.87
C ALA A 134 -0.93 9.66 1.97
N ARG A 135 0.19 10.10 1.39
CA ARG A 135 0.21 11.25 0.47
C ARG A 135 -0.65 11.00 -0.78
N LEU A 136 -0.68 9.77 -1.26
CA LEU A 136 -1.54 9.37 -2.37
C LEU A 136 -3.03 9.60 -2.06
N ILE A 137 -3.46 9.27 -0.85
CA ILE A 137 -4.84 9.46 -0.41
C ILE A 137 -5.16 10.96 -0.29
N GLU A 138 -4.23 11.77 0.22
CA GLU A 138 -4.39 13.23 0.26
C GLU A 138 -4.57 13.82 -1.15
N MET A 139 -3.72 13.44 -2.10
CA MET A 139 -3.84 13.87 -3.50
C MET A 139 -5.17 13.44 -4.12
N ALA A 140 -5.67 12.25 -3.80
CA ALA A 140 -6.98 11.78 -4.24
C ALA A 140 -8.10 12.71 -3.75
N LEU A 141 -8.08 13.06 -2.47
CA LEU A 141 -9.07 13.93 -1.85
C LEU A 141 -9.03 15.35 -2.43
N GLU A 142 -7.84 15.88 -2.69
CA GLU A 142 -7.67 17.19 -3.33
C GLU A 142 -8.22 17.18 -4.76
N LYS A 143 -7.89 16.16 -5.57
CA LYS A 143 -8.38 16.03 -6.95
C LYS A 143 -9.90 15.86 -6.99
N MET A 144 -10.49 15.07 -6.10
CA MET A 144 -11.95 14.90 -6.02
C MET A 144 -12.66 16.23 -5.76
N LYS A 145 -12.18 17.02 -4.78
CA LYS A 145 -12.75 18.34 -4.49
C LYS A 145 -12.63 19.31 -5.66
N ALA A 146 -11.48 19.30 -6.34
CA ALA A 146 -11.27 20.13 -7.53
C ALA A 146 -12.24 19.74 -8.66
N GLN A 147 -12.41 18.43 -8.91
CA GLN A 147 -13.34 17.91 -9.92
C GLN A 147 -14.80 18.23 -9.59
N GLU A 148 -15.22 18.14 -8.33
CA GLU A 148 -16.57 18.53 -7.90
C GLU A 148 -16.85 20.01 -8.21
N LYS A 149 -15.91 20.90 -7.91
CA LYS A 149 -16.01 22.33 -8.19
C LYS A 149 -16.02 22.62 -9.70
N GLU A 150 -15.19 21.92 -10.47
CA GLU A 150 -15.16 22.04 -11.93
C GLU A 150 -16.50 21.62 -12.55
N ILE A 151 -17.09 20.51 -12.10
CA ILE A 151 -18.41 20.04 -12.54
C ILE A 151 -19.48 21.08 -12.22
N GLU A 152 -19.44 21.69 -11.03
CA GLU A 152 -20.40 22.73 -10.64
C GLU A 152 -20.30 23.97 -11.55
N MET A 153 -19.09 24.45 -11.82
CA MET A 153 -18.87 25.59 -12.72
C MET A 153 -19.33 25.29 -14.14
N LEU A 154 -18.97 24.13 -14.69
CA LEU A 154 -19.38 23.72 -16.05
C LEU A 154 -20.90 23.56 -16.16
N ARG A 155 -21.57 23.05 -15.11
CA ARG A 155 -23.03 22.98 -15.07
C ARG A 155 -23.67 24.37 -15.07
N LYS A 156 -23.09 25.32 -14.34
CA LYS A 156 -23.56 26.71 -14.33
C LYS A 156 -23.37 27.36 -15.69
N GLU A 157 -22.21 27.18 -16.32
CA GLU A 157 -21.93 27.71 -17.66
C GLU A 157 -22.88 27.14 -18.71
N ILE A 158 -23.18 25.84 -18.65
CA ILE A 158 -24.19 25.20 -19.50
C ILE A 158 -25.58 25.83 -19.28
N GLU A 159 -25.96 26.14 -18.04
CA GLU A 159 -27.25 26.76 -17.73
C GLU A 159 -27.32 28.21 -18.24
N ASP A 160 -26.25 28.98 -18.04
CA ASP A 160 -26.15 30.36 -18.53
C ASP A 160 -26.20 30.40 -20.08
N LEU A 161 -25.54 29.46 -20.76
CA LEU A 161 -25.62 29.30 -22.22
C LEU A 161 -26.98 28.79 -22.72
N ARG A 162 -27.73 28.06 -21.89
CA ARG A 162 -29.09 27.59 -22.22
C ARG A 162 -30.17 28.62 -21.98
N THR A 163 -29.93 29.60 -21.12
CA THR A 163 -30.86 30.68 -20.78
C THR A 163 -30.65 31.93 -21.64
N THR A 164 -29.48 32.06 -22.29
CA THR A 164 -29.17 33.13 -23.26
C THR A 164 -29.75 33.03 -24.69
N PRO A 165 -30.30 31.92 -25.22
CA PRO A 165 -30.85 31.90 -26.58
C PRO A 165 -32.17 32.66 -26.73
N ASP A 166 -32.81 33.07 -25.63
CA ASP A 166 -34.09 33.82 -25.66
C ASP A 166 -33.90 35.35 -25.83
N GLN A 167 -32.65 35.83 -25.90
CA GLN A 167 -32.32 37.27 -25.98
C GLN A 167 -31.81 37.75 -27.35
N MET A 168 -31.73 36.88 -28.35
CA MET A 168 -31.27 37.25 -29.71
C MET A 168 -32.38 37.30 -30.78
N ASP A 169 -33.64 37.05 -30.42
CA ASP A 169 -34.77 37.00 -31.36
C ASP A 169 -35.70 38.23 -31.30
N VAL A 170 -35.15 39.41 -30.95
CA VAL A 170 -35.89 40.68 -30.98
C VAL A 170 -35.09 41.78 -31.68
N THR A 171 -34.80 41.59 -32.96
CA THR A 171 -34.56 42.71 -33.90
C THR A 171 -34.95 42.29 -35.32
N GLU A 172 -36.24 42.41 -35.65
CA GLU A 172 -36.72 42.72 -37.01
C GLU A 172 -37.49 44.04 -36.96
#